data_AF-A0A9P7EYM6-F1
#
_entry.id   AF-A0A9P7EYM6-F1
#
_cell.length_a   1.000
_cell.length_b   1.000
_cell.length_c   1.000
_cell.angle_alpha   90.00
_cell.angle_beta   90.00
_cell.angle_gamma   90.00
#
_symmetry.space_group_name_H-M   'P 1'
#
loop_
_entity.id
_entity.type
_entity.pdbx_description
1 polymer ?
#
loop_
_entity_poly.entity_id
_entity_poly.type
_entity_poly.pdbx_seq_one_letter_code
_entity_poly.pdbx_strand_id
1 'polypeptide(L)' 'MQGLLQTIPLVFPEPYTFNPQRWIDDTCRVHGDIQFLTFGFGRRVCHGQHVTNQSVFINTDLVL' A
#
# COMPACT_ATOMS: atom_id res chain seq x y z
N MET A 1 5.07 -13.02 -9.12
CA MET A 1 3.61 -13.16 -9.24
C MET A 1 2.81 -12.12 -8.42
N GLN A 2 3.46 -11.28 -7.59
CA GLN A 2 2.79 -10.21 -6.83
C GLN A 2 2.12 -9.11 -7.67
N GLY A 3 2.67 -8.76 -8.85
CA GLY A 3 2.11 -7.69 -9.69
C GLY A 3 0.70 -7.97 -10.24
N LEU A 4 0.27 -9.24 -10.24
CA LEU A 4 -1.03 -9.67 -10.77
C LEU A 4 -2.19 -9.43 -9.79
N LEU A 5 -1.92 -9.35 -8.48
CA LEU A 5 -2.99 -9.18 -7.48
C LEU A 5 -3.48 -7.73 -7.37
N GLN A 6 -2.56 -6.77 -7.52
CA GLN A 6 -2.88 -5.33 -7.46
C GLN A 6 -3.64 -4.85 -8.71
N THR A 7 -3.65 -5.65 -9.78
CA THR A 7 -4.33 -5.34 -11.04
C THR A 7 -5.66 -6.06 -11.23
N ILE A 8 -6.12 -6.86 -10.26
CA ILE A 8 -7.40 -7.56 -10.34
C ILE A 8 -8.55 -6.56 -10.17
N PRO A 9 -9.41 -6.34 -11.20
CA PRO A 9 -10.48 -5.34 -11.12
C PRO A 9 -11.53 -5.62 -10.04
N LEU A 10 -11.72 -6.90 -9.67
CA LEU A 10 -12.62 -7.31 -8.60
C LEU A 10 -12.17 -6.80 -7.21
N VAL A 11 -10.86 -6.64 -7.00
CA VAL A 11 -10.27 -6.21 -5.72
C VAL A 11 -9.91 -4.73 -5.76
N PHE A 12 -9.38 -4.26 -6.89
CA PHE A 12 -8.98 -2.89 -7.12
C PHE A 12 -9.75 -2.33 -8.33
N PRO A 13 -10.94 -1.72 -8.14
CA PRO A 13 -11.65 -1.02 -9.20
C PRO A 13 -10.75 0.05 -9.83
N GLU A 14 -10.64 0.10 -11.16
CA GLU A 14 -9.72 0.99 -11.87
C GLU A 14 -8.24 0.85 -11.41
N PRO A 15 -7.61 -0.32 -11.62
CA PRO A 15 -6.30 -0.63 -11.05
C PRO A 15 -5.15 0.21 -11.64
N TYR A 16 -5.35 0.79 -12.82
CA TYR A 16 -4.36 1.63 -13.49
C TYR A 16 -4.51 3.13 -13.16
N THR A 17 -5.55 3.50 -12.41
CA THR A 17 -5.79 4.87 -11.96
C THR A 17 -5.12 5.07 -10.60
N PHE A 18 -4.25 6.08 -10.50
CA PHE A 18 -3.67 6.50 -9.22
C PHE A 18 -4.73 7.21 -8.38
N ASN A 19 -5.33 6.48 -7.43
CA ASN A 19 -6.35 7.00 -6.52
C ASN A 19 -5.94 6.79 -5.04
N PRO A 20 -5.35 7.81 -4.38
CA PRO A 20 -4.98 7.75 -2.96
C PRO A 20 -6.17 7.53 -2.02
N GLN A 21 -7.37 8.02 -2.39
CA GLN A 21 -8.57 7.91 -1.57
C GLN A 21 -8.98 6.46 -1.32
N ARG A 22 -8.55 5.53 -2.17
CA ARG A 22 -8.78 4.09 -1.99
C ARG A 22 -8.29 3.55 -0.64
N TRP A 23 -7.29 4.21 -0.05
CA TRP A 23 -6.65 3.75 1.17
C TRP A 23 -7.20 4.42 2.43
N ILE A 24 -8.19 5.32 2.30
CA ILE A 24 -8.73 6.17 3.36
C ILE A 24 -10.24 5.97 3.45
N ASP A 25 -10.74 5.65 4.64
CA ASP A 25 -12.17 5.51 4.91
C ASP A 25 -12.88 6.88 5.07
N ASP A 26 -14.22 6.86 5.13
CA ASP A 26 -15.04 8.07 5.30
C ASP A 26 -14.77 8.82 6.62
N THR A 27 -14.11 8.18 7.58
CA THR A 27 -13.66 8.78 8.85
C THR A 27 -12.23 9.29 8.81
N CYS A 28 -11.64 9.38 7.61
CA CYS A 28 -10.26 9.78 7.36
C CYS A 28 -9.21 8.88 8.03
N ARG A 29 -9.52 7.60 8.24
CA ARG A 29 -8.56 6.61 8.76
C ARG A 29 -8.07 5.72 7.64
N VAL A 30 -6.84 5.21 7.80
CA VAL A 30 -6.30 4.20 6.90
C VAL A 30 -7.09 2.91 7.08
N HIS A 31 -7.55 2.32 5.98
CA HIS A 31 -8.27 1.05 6.02
C HIS A 31 -7.41 -0.06 6.67
N GLY A 32 -7.93 -0.68 7.75
CA GLY A 32 -7.24 -1.75 8.47
C GLY A 32 -7.28 -3.12 7.77
N ASP A 33 -8.24 -3.33 6.87
CA ASP A 33 -8.50 -4.64 6.26
C ASP A 33 -7.68 -4.91 4.98
N ILE A 34 -6.98 -3.90 4.47
CA ILE A 34 -6.26 -4.05 3.20
C ILE A 34 -4.85 -4.56 3.49
N GLN A 35 -4.56 -5.75 2.99
CA GLN A 35 -3.21 -6.30 3.08
C GLN A 35 -2.28 -5.60 2.09
N PHE A 36 -1.36 -4.80 2.62
CA PHE A 36 -0.27 -4.19 1.85
C PHE A 36 0.73 -5.27 1.39
N LEU A 37 0.42 -5.90 0.27
CA LEU A 37 1.24 -6.97 -0.30
C LEU A 37 2.43 -6.43 -1.12
N THR A 38 2.70 -5.13 -1.03
CA THR A 38 3.81 -4.41 -1.67
C THR A 38 5.17 -4.98 -1.27
N PHE A 39 5.27 -5.50 -0.04
CA PHE A 39 6.47 -6.12 0.51
C PHE A 39 6.48 -7.66 0.41
N GLY A 40 5.50 -8.24 -0.29
CA GLY A 40 5.28 -9.68 -0.34
C GLY A 40 4.55 -10.21 0.89
N PHE A 41 4.55 -11.53 1.07
CA PHE A 41 3.87 -12.21 2.18
C PHE A 41 4.60 -13.52 2.55
N GLY A 42 4.31 -14.03 3.74
CA GLY A 42 4.85 -15.30 4.24
C GLY A 42 6.31 -15.21 4.72
N ARG A 43 7.02 -16.34 4.69
CA ARG A 43 8.39 -16.48 5.24
C ARG A 43 9.47 -15.62 4.55
N ARG A 44 9.15 -15.04 3.38
CA ARG A 44 10.06 -14.18 2.60
C ARG A 44 9.51 -12.77 2.40
N VAL A 45 8.63 -12.32 3.29
CA VAL A 45 8.23 -10.90 3.34
C VAL A 45 9.45 -10.00 3.52
N CYS A 46 9.42 -8.79 2.95
CA CYS A 46 10.53 -7.86 3.06
C CYS A 46 10.81 -7.51 4.53
N HIS A 47 11.97 -7.94 5.03
CA HIS A 47 12.43 -7.61 6.39
C HIS A 47 12.63 -6.09 6.57
N GLY A 48 12.89 -5.36 5.48
CA GLY A 48 13.07 -3.91 5.48
C GLY A 48 11.78 -3.10 5.47
N GLN A 49 10.59 -3.72 5.42
CA GLN A 49 9.32 -2.99 5.26
C GLN A 49 9.11 -1.86 6.28
N HIS A 50 9.54 -2.07 7.53
CA HIS A 50 9.40 -1.08 8.60
C HIS A 50 10.31 0.13 8.38
N VAL A 51 11.56 -0.13 8.01
CA VAL A 51 12.54 0.92 7.70
C VAL A 51 12.08 1.71 6.47
N THR A 52 11.61 1.02 5.43
CA THR A 52 11.11 1.67 4.20
C THR A 52 9.91 2.55 4.48
N ASN A 53 8.89 2.06 5.21
CA ASN A 53 7.69 2.84 5.53
C ASN A 53 8.01 4.10 6.34
N GLN A 54 8.85 3.97 7.37
CA GLN A 54 9.28 5.12 8.18
C GLN A 54 10.09 6.12 7.36
N SER A 55 11.01 5.62 6.53
CA SER A 55 11.86 6.46 5.69
C SER A 55 11.03 7.22 4.65
N VAL A 56 10.07 6.57 3.98
CA VAL A 56 9.20 7.25 3.02
C VAL A 56 8.35 8.30 3.73
N PHE A 57 7.77 7.98 4.88
CA PHE A 57 6.98 8.94 5.65
C PHE A 57 7.78 10.20 6.01
N ILE A 58 8.97 10.03 6.62
CA ILE A 58 9.83 11.15 7.02
C ILE A 58 10.29 11.97 5.81
N ASN A 59 10.74 11.29 4.74
CA ASN A 59 11.23 12.00 3.56
C ASN A 59 10.12 12.74 2.83
N THR A 60 8.90 12.18 2.75
CA THR A 60 7.76 12.87 2.15
C THR A 60 7.33 14.08 2.98
N ASP A 61 7.29 13.95 4.30
CA ASP A 61 6.98 15.07 5.22
C ASP A 61 8.03 16.19 5.16
N LEU A 62 9.31 15.85 4.96
CA LEU A 62 10.38 16.84 4.81
C LEU A 62 10.31 17.62 3.49
N VAL A 63 9.82 16.98 2.43
CA VAL A 63 9.80 17.56 1.07
C VAL A 63 8.56 18.42 0.82
N LEU A 64 7.45 18.13 1.50
CA LEU A 64 6.18 18.85 1.37
C LEU A 64 6.10 20.04 2.34
#